data_AF-A0A4S8QUL7-F1
#
_entry.id   AF-A0A4S8QUL7-F1
#
_cell.length_a   1.000
_cell.length_b   1.000
_cell.length_c   1.000
_cell.angle_alpha   90.00
_cell.angle_beta   90.00
_cell.angle_gamma   90.00
#
_symmetry.space_group_name_H-M   'P 1'
#
loop_
_entity.id
_entity.type
_entity.pdbx_description
1 polymer ?
#
loop_
_entity_poly.entity_id
_entity_poly.type
_entity_poly.pdbx_seq_one_letter_code
_entity_poly.pdbx_strand_id
1 'polypeptide(L)'
;MAGNSRSSKPLVPNIDMGPLLGSLRSWNDIESEVSANQRREEANKSPAQKSEEEHEREAQVSRHARRMQNRAMIEKKRGTPWDTERKATDKAAERLLNYIKAQRQQAQHSNKWGSKIASRLHSKATQERMEAEAKQQILVLERNFEGARKAEEERWLQELGENRNARNAMIHVEKCMTSESLLERGSSCCEDCQYDSRLAFFAEEEEQARLRAAYD
;
A
#
# COMPACT_ATOMS: atom_id res chain seq x y z
N MET A 1 -30.35 -21.65 -56.79
CA MET A 1 -30.59 -22.62 -55.71
C MET A 1 -29.33 -23.47 -55.57
N ALA A 2 -28.79 -23.51 -54.36
CA ALA A 2 -27.51 -24.12 -54.03
C ALA A 2 -27.62 -25.65 -53.88
N GLY A 3 -26.53 -26.35 -54.18
CA GLY A 3 -26.39 -27.79 -53.92
C GLY A 3 -25.06 -28.33 -54.44
N ASN A 4 -23.93 -27.97 -53.83
CA ASN A 4 -22.63 -28.59 -54.09
C ASN A 4 -22.20 -29.38 -52.86
N SER A 5 -22.33 -30.71 -52.93
CA SER A 5 -21.79 -31.65 -51.94
C SER A 5 -20.27 -31.73 -52.08
N ARG A 6 -19.54 -31.03 -51.21
CA ARG A 6 -18.09 -31.14 -51.11
C ARG A 6 -17.70 -32.22 -50.10
N SER A 7 -17.08 -33.26 -50.67
CA SER A 7 -16.11 -34.21 -50.12
C SER A 7 -15.43 -33.77 -48.82
N SER A 8 -15.60 -34.60 -47.78
CA SER A 8 -14.89 -34.51 -46.51
C SER A 8 -13.53 -35.23 -46.61
N LYS A 9 -12.45 -34.47 -46.63
CA LYS A 9 -11.13 -34.95 -46.17
C LYS A 9 -10.71 -34.10 -44.98
N PRO A 10 -10.27 -34.71 -43.87
CA PRO A 10 -9.84 -33.96 -42.70
C PRO A 10 -8.57 -33.19 -43.06
N LEU A 11 -8.65 -31.87 -43.00
CA LEU A 11 -7.48 -31.01 -42.98
C LEU A 11 -6.74 -31.31 -41.68
N VAL A 12 -5.65 -32.07 -41.80
CA VAL A 12 -4.60 -32.11 -40.79
C VAL A 12 -4.20 -30.66 -40.53
N PRO A 13 -4.34 -30.13 -39.29
CA PRO A 13 -3.78 -28.84 -38.97
C PRO A 13 -2.27 -29.01 -39.02
N ASN A 14 -1.67 -28.62 -40.14
CA ASN A 14 -0.24 -28.34 -40.21
C ASN A 14 -0.03 -27.06 -39.41
N ILE A 15 -0.05 -27.18 -38.08
CA ILE A 15 0.46 -26.16 -37.19
C ILE A 15 1.96 -26.26 -37.38
N ASP A 16 2.46 -25.42 -38.28
CA ASP A 16 3.85 -25.00 -38.28
C ASP A 16 4.09 -24.35 -36.92
N MET A 17 4.44 -25.18 -35.94
CA MET A 17 5.00 -24.75 -34.67
C MET A 17 6.41 -24.23 -34.96
N GLY A 18 6.47 -23.07 -35.61
CA GLY A 18 7.65 -22.21 -35.54
C GLY A 18 8.02 -22.04 -34.06
N PRO A 19 9.31 -21.87 -33.73
CA PRO A 19 9.77 -22.07 -32.37
C PRO A 19 8.99 -21.17 -31.42
N LEU A 20 8.16 -21.78 -30.57
CA LEU A 20 7.69 -21.22 -29.30
C LEU A 20 8.88 -21.16 -28.31
N LEU A 21 10.00 -20.62 -28.78
CA LEU A 21 11.14 -20.19 -28.01
C LEU A 21 11.06 -18.66 -27.97
N GLY A 22 10.05 -18.15 -27.27
CA GLY A 22 10.25 -16.88 -26.58
C GLY A 22 11.46 -17.12 -25.69
N SER A 23 12.61 -16.57 -26.08
CA SER A 23 13.85 -16.65 -25.32
C SER A 23 13.50 -16.34 -23.87
N LEU A 24 13.62 -17.34 -22.99
CA LEU A 24 13.65 -17.11 -21.56
C LEU A 24 14.92 -16.31 -21.34
N ARG A 25 14.82 -14.98 -21.50
CA ARG A 25 15.94 -14.08 -21.19
C ARG A 25 16.35 -14.39 -19.76
N SER A 26 17.62 -14.68 -19.57
CA SER A 26 18.17 -14.87 -18.24
C SER A 26 17.89 -13.59 -17.43
N TRP A 27 17.63 -13.73 -16.14
CA TRP A 27 17.52 -12.57 -15.24
C TRP A 27 18.76 -11.66 -15.36
N ASN A 28 19.94 -12.24 -15.60
CA ASN A 28 21.18 -11.49 -15.84
C ASN A 28 21.14 -10.68 -17.15
N ASP A 29 20.51 -11.21 -18.22
CA ASP A 29 20.39 -10.48 -19.49
C ASP A 29 19.43 -9.29 -19.34
N ILE A 30 18.36 -9.48 -18.57
CA ILE A 30 17.39 -8.42 -18.26
C ILE A 30 18.07 -7.32 -17.41
N GLU A 31 18.78 -7.70 -16.36
CA GLU A 31 19.47 -6.76 -15.47
C GLU A 31 20.59 -6.00 -16.19
N SER A 32 21.33 -6.68 -17.07
CA SER A 32 22.34 -6.06 -17.93
C SER A 32 21.74 -5.05 -18.90
N GLU A 33 20.62 -5.38 -19.55
CA GLU A 33 19.93 -4.48 -20.46
C GLU A 33 19.33 -3.26 -19.73
N VAL A 34 18.69 -3.48 -18.57
CA VAL A 34 18.19 -2.39 -17.71
C VAL A 34 19.32 -1.47 -17.30
N SER A 35 20.45 -2.03 -16.83
CA SER A 35 21.64 -1.27 -16.45
C SER A 35 22.26 -0.50 -17.61
N ALA A 36 22.25 -1.08 -18.82
CA ALA A 36 22.77 -0.44 -20.02
C ALA A 36 21.86 0.71 -20.48
N ASN A 37 20.54 0.52 -20.44
CA ASN A 37 19.56 1.55 -20.77
C ASN A 37 19.64 2.72 -19.79
N GLN A 38 19.74 2.43 -18.49
CA GLN A 38 19.89 3.46 -17.46
C GLN A 38 21.17 4.29 -17.68
N ARG A 39 22.30 3.65 -18.00
CA ARG A 39 23.54 4.35 -18.36
C ARG A 39 23.41 5.23 -19.60
N ARG A 40 22.67 4.80 -20.62
CA ARG A 40 22.40 5.60 -21.82
C ARG A 40 21.52 6.81 -21.50
N GLU A 41 20.47 6.62 -20.72
CA GLU A 41 19.62 7.72 -20.25
C GLU A 41 20.43 8.74 -19.47
N GLU A 42 21.25 8.31 -18.52
CA GLU A 42 22.13 9.18 -17.72
C GLU A 42 23.14 9.96 -18.58
N ALA A 43 23.69 9.32 -19.61
CA ALA A 43 24.63 9.94 -20.55
C ALA A 43 23.95 10.98 -21.44
N ASN A 44 22.68 10.75 -21.80
CA ASN A 44 21.89 11.62 -22.66
C ASN A 44 21.23 12.80 -21.93
N LYS A 45 21.28 12.85 -20.59
CA LYS A 45 20.76 13.98 -19.81
C LYS A 45 21.53 15.26 -20.14
N SER A 46 20.79 16.32 -20.47
CA SER A 46 21.35 17.65 -20.67
C SER A 46 21.97 18.20 -19.37
N PRO A 47 22.95 19.13 -19.45
CA PRO A 47 23.50 19.77 -18.25
C PRO A 47 22.43 20.42 -17.37
N ALA A 48 21.38 20.99 -17.98
CA ALA A 48 20.25 21.59 -17.26
C ALA A 48 19.47 20.53 -16.45
N GLN A 49 19.17 19.37 -17.05
CA GLN A 49 18.51 18.27 -16.35
C GLN A 49 19.36 17.73 -15.20
N LYS A 50 20.67 17.58 -15.40
CA LYS A 50 21.59 17.14 -14.34
C LYS A 50 21.60 18.13 -13.16
N SER A 51 21.65 19.42 -13.46
CA SER A 51 21.60 20.47 -12.43
C SER A 51 20.26 20.49 -11.68
N GLU A 52 19.14 20.28 -12.37
CA GLU A 52 17.81 20.21 -11.75
C GLU A 52 17.66 18.97 -10.84
N GLU A 53 18.13 17.81 -11.29
CA GLU A 53 18.13 16.58 -10.48
C GLU A 53 19.02 16.70 -9.23
N GLU A 54 20.18 17.34 -9.35
CA GLU A 54 21.07 17.61 -8.22
C GLU A 54 20.38 18.53 -7.20
N HIS A 55 19.76 19.61 -7.69
CA HIS A 55 19.02 20.53 -6.82
C HIS A 55 17.85 19.84 -6.09
N GLU A 56 17.10 18.98 -6.77
CA GLU A 56 16.00 18.24 -6.13
C GLU A 56 16.52 17.24 -5.09
N ARG A 57 17.66 16.58 -5.35
CA ARG A 57 18.30 15.70 -4.36
C ARG A 57 18.71 16.47 -3.12
N GLU A 58 19.35 17.63 -3.27
CA GLU A 58 19.72 18.50 -2.16
C GLU A 58 18.50 18.97 -1.36
N ALA A 59 17.42 19.33 -2.07
CA ALA A 59 16.16 19.72 -1.46
C ALA A 59 15.55 18.55 -0.67
N GLN A 60 15.53 17.33 -1.23
CA GLN A 60 15.02 16.13 -0.57
C GLN A 60 15.80 15.78 0.70
N VAL A 61 17.14 15.83 0.65
CA VAL A 61 18.01 15.63 1.82
C VAL A 61 17.72 16.68 2.89
N SER A 62 17.60 17.95 2.50
CA SER A 62 17.30 19.05 3.41
C SER A 62 15.92 18.90 4.06
N ARG A 63 14.89 18.50 3.29
CA ARG A 63 13.55 18.20 3.81
C ARG A 63 13.60 17.05 4.83
N HIS A 64 14.27 15.95 4.49
CA HIS A 64 14.41 14.79 5.37
C HIS A 64 15.13 15.17 6.68
N ALA A 65 16.25 15.90 6.62
CA ALA A 65 17.00 16.31 7.81
C ALA A 65 16.16 17.16 8.77
N ARG A 66 15.41 18.15 8.23
CA ARG A 66 14.49 18.98 9.03
C ARG A 66 13.39 18.13 9.66
N ARG A 67 12.82 17.18 8.91
CA ARG A 67 11.83 16.23 9.41
C ARG A 67 12.36 15.41 10.58
N MET A 68 13.55 14.80 10.46
CA MET A 68 14.13 14.02 11.56
C MET A 68 14.38 14.88 12.81
N GLN A 69 14.85 16.12 12.64
CA GLN A 69 15.01 17.06 13.74
C GLN A 69 13.67 17.38 14.43
N ASN A 70 12.61 17.61 13.65
CA ASN A 70 11.28 17.88 14.17
C ASN A 70 10.71 16.65 14.89
N ARG A 71 10.87 15.44 14.33
CA ARG A 71 10.46 14.18 14.97
C ARG A 71 11.07 14.07 16.37
N ALA A 72 12.40 14.20 16.48
CA ALA A 72 13.11 14.11 17.76
C ALA A 72 12.65 15.17 18.76
N MET A 73 12.40 16.40 18.29
CA MET A 73 11.89 17.47 19.16
C MET A 73 10.48 17.17 19.68
N ILE A 74 9.59 16.67 18.82
CA ILE A 74 8.20 16.34 19.19
C ILE A 74 8.18 15.15 20.15
N GLU A 75 8.94 14.09 19.89
CA GLU A 75 9.08 12.94 20.79
C GLU A 75 9.53 13.39 22.19
N LYS A 76 10.56 14.24 22.27
CA LYS A 76 11.04 14.79 23.54
C LYS A 76 9.97 15.61 24.27
N LYS A 77 9.17 16.40 23.53
CA LYS A 77 8.11 17.25 24.10
C LYS A 77 6.91 16.44 24.60
N ARG A 78 6.48 15.43 23.84
CA ARG A 78 5.29 14.62 24.15
C ARG A 78 5.59 13.44 25.08
N GLY A 79 6.83 12.97 25.12
CA GLY A 79 7.22 11.77 25.86
C GLY A 79 6.68 10.47 25.26
N THR A 80 6.21 10.49 24.01
CA THR A 80 5.73 9.32 23.28
C THR A 80 6.58 9.03 22.05
N PRO A 81 6.84 7.75 21.72
CA PRO A 81 7.50 7.36 20.48
C PRO A 81 6.78 7.92 19.25
N TRP A 82 7.54 8.25 18.21
CA TRP A 82 7.06 8.81 16.95
C TRP A 82 5.96 7.96 16.29
N ASP A 83 6.07 6.64 16.39
CA ASP A 83 5.17 5.70 15.73
C ASP A 83 3.87 5.41 16.51
N THR A 84 3.64 6.09 17.63
CA THR A 84 2.50 5.85 18.52
C THR A 84 1.17 6.06 17.80
N GLU A 85 0.98 7.23 17.19
CA GLU A 85 -0.26 7.57 16.48
C GLU A 85 -0.46 6.67 15.26
N ARG A 86 0.62 6.38 14.51
CA ARG A 86 0.61 5.45 13.37
C ARG A 86 0.11 4.05 13.77
N LYS A 87 0.67 3.48 14.84
CA LYS A 87 0.28 2.17 15.39
C LYS A 87 -1.17 2.17 15.89
N ALA A 88 -1.62 3.28 16.48
CA ALA A 88 -3.00 3.42 16.93
C ALA A 88 -3.98 3.39 15.76
N THR A 89 -3.67 4.08 14.65
CA THR A 89 -4.46 4.03 13.43
C THR A 89 -4.51 2.62 12.85
N ASP A 90 -3.36 1.96 12.71
CA ASP A 90 -3.29 0.60 12.15
C ASP A 90 -4.15 -0.39 12.96
N LYS A 91 -4.07 -0.29 14.29
CA LYS A 91 -4.87 -1.12 15.20
C LYS A 91 -6.36 -0.81 15.13
N ALA A 92 -6.73 0.46 14.98
CA ALA A 92 -8.13 0.86 14.85
C ALA A 92 -8.72 0.39 13.51
N ALA A 93 -7.95 0.51 12.43
CA ALA A 93 -8.30 0.05 11.09
C ALA A 93 -8.47 -1.48 11.06
N GLU A 94 -7.52 -2.22 11.65
CA GLU A 94 -7.58 -3.68 11.77
C GLU A 94 -8.85 -4.13 12.52
N ARG A 95 -9.16 -3.48 13.65
CA ARG A 95 -10.38 -3.78 14.43
C ARG A 95 -11.65 -3.57 13.63
N LEU A 96 -11.75 -2.45 12.92
CA LEU A 96 -12.90 -2.13 12.07
C LEU A 96 -13.02 -3.13 10.91
N LEU A 97 -11.90 -3.46 10.25
CA LEU A 97 -11.87 -4.43 9.16
C LEU A 97 -12.28 -5.82 9.61
N ASN A 98 -11.76 -6.29 10.74
CA ASN A 98 -12.10 -7.59 11.31
C ASN A 98 -13.58 -7.66 11.70
N TYR A 99 -14.12 -6.57 12.24
CA TYR A 99 -15.55 -6.47 12.53
C TYR A 99 -16.41 -6.56 11.27
N ILE A 100 -16.07 -5.81 10.22
CA ILE A 100 -16.76 -5.87 8.91
C ILE A 100 -16.69 -7.29 8.32
N LYS A 101 -15.52 -7.94 8.38
CA LYS A 101 -15.34 -9.33 7.92
C LYS A 101 -16.23 -10.29 8.71
N ALA A 102 -16.28 -10.18 10.04
CA ALA A 102 -17.11 -11.01 10.90
C ALA A 102 -18.61 -10.83 10.60
N GLN A 103 -19.08 -9.59 10.42
CA GLN A 103 -20.47 -9.29 10.04
C GLN A 103 -20.84 -9.91 8.68
N ARG A 104 -19.95 -9.82 7.69
CA ARG A 104 -20.16 -10.47 6.38
C ARG A 104 -20.24 -11.99 6.49
N GLN A 105 -19.37 -12.60 7.30
CA GLN A 105 -19.41 -14.05 7.54
C GLN A 105 -20.72 -14.46 8.24
N GLN A 106 -21.15 -13.72 9.27
CA GLN A 106 -22.41 -13.97 9.96
C GLN A 106 -23.61 -13.92 9.00
N ALA A 107 -23.66 -12.91 8.11
CA ALA A 107 -24.72 -12.80 7.10
C ALA A 107 -24.69 -13.95 6.07
N GLN A 108 -23.50 -14.41 5.67
CA GLN A 108 -23.38 -15.57 4.77
C GLN A 108 -23.85 -16.87 5.45
N HIS A 109 -23.55 -17.05 6.73
CA HIS A 109 -24.01 -18.20 7.49
C HIS A 109 -25.52 -18.13 7.73
N SER A 110 -26.09 -16.99 8.11
CA SER A 110 -27.55 -16.86 8.29
C SER A 110 -28.32 -17.21 7.01
N ASN A 111 -27.80 -16.82 5.84
CA ASN A 111 -28.41 -17.17 4.54
C ASN A 111 -28.36 -18.67 4.23
N LYS A 112 -27.31 -19.39 4.67
CA LYS A 112 -27.21 -20.85 4.51
C LYS A 112 -28.15 -21.61 5.46
N TRP A 113 -28.38 -21.08 6.67
CA TRP A 113 -29.24 -21.71 7.68
C TRP A 113 -30.73 -21.30 7.55
N GLY A 114 -31.03 -20.14 6.97
CA GLY A 114 -32.40 -19.64 6.75
C GLY A 114 -33.26 -20.48 5.78
N SER A 115 -32.66 -21.45 5.08
CA SER A 115 -33.39 -22.44 4.28
C SER A 115 -34.05 -23.55 5.12
N LYS A 116 -33.74 -23.68 6.42
CA LYS A 116 -34.29 -24.72 7.29
C LYS A 116 -34.82 -24.10 8.59
N ILE A 117 -36.15 -24.07 8.67
CA ILE A 117 -36.98 -23.93 9.88
C ILE A 117 -37.34 -22.49 10.26
N ALA A 118 -38.58 -22.12 9.91
CA ALA A 118 -39.32 -21.02 10.46
C ALA A 118 -39.60 -21.25 11.95
N SER A 119 -39.02 -20.43 12.84
CA SER A 119 -39.48 -20.31 14.23
C SER A 119 -39.60 -18.83 14.65
N ARG A 120 -40.86 -18.37 14.60
CA ARG A 120 -41.60 -17.46 15.50
C ARG A 120 -40.90 -16.19 16.03
N LEU A 121 -41.46 -15.03 15.63
CA LEU A 121 -41.53 -13.69 16.25
C LEU A 121 -40.50 -13.25 17.31
N HIS A 122 -40.22 -14.02 18.36
CA HIS A 122 -39.11 -13.76 19.30
C HIS A 122 -37.74 -13.81 18.61
N SER A 123 -37.61 -14.61 17.55
CA SER A 123 -36.42 -14.61 16.69
C SER A 123 -36.25 -13.27 15.97
N LYS A 124 -37.34 -12.65 15.50
CA LYS A 124 -37.31 -11.36 14.79
C LYS A 124 -36.89 -10.20 15.70
N ALA A 125 -37.51 -10.05 16.87
CA ALA A 125 -37.15 -8.99 17.82
C ALA A 125 -35.73 -9.15 18.40
N THR A 126 -35.22 -10.38 18.46
CA THR A 126 -33.82 -10.64 18.86
C THR A 126 -32.86 -10.33 17.72
N GLN A 127 -33.22 -10.68 16.48
CA GLN A 127 -32.46 -10.33 15.29
C GLN A 127 -32.38 -8.81 15.09
N GLU A 128 -33.49 -8.08 15.21
CA GLU A 128 -33.52 -6.62 15.12
C GLU A 128 -32.63 -5.96 16.18
N ARG A 129 -32.59 -6.51 17.41
CA ARG A 129 -31.66 -6.05 18.45
C ARG A 129 -30.21 -6.31 18.08
N MET A 130 -29.87 -7.51 17.61
CA MET A 130 -28.51 -7.84 17.17
C MET A 130 -28.06 -6.95 16.00
N GLU A 131 -28.94 -6.66 15.04
CA GLU A 131 -28.66 -5.75 13.93
C GLU A 131 -28.49 -4.30 14.40
N ALA A 132 -29.29 -3.84 15.37
CA ALA A 132 -29.16 -2.50 15.95
C ALA A 132 -27.85 -2.36 16.75
N GLU A 133 -27.51 -3.35 17.58
CA GLU A 133 -26.23 -3.41 18.30
C GLU A 133 -25.06 -3.44 17.31
N ALA A 134 -25.19 -4.20 16.23
CA ALA A 134 -24.14 -4.29 15.22
C ALA A 134 -23.91 -2.96 14.48
N LYS A 135 -24.99 -2.22 14.18
CA LYS A 135 -24.95 -0.86 13.63
C LYS A 135 -24.39 0.15 14.61
N GLN A 136 -24.69 0.03 15.90
CA GLN A 136 -24.11 0.91 16.90
C GLN A 136 -22.60 0.66 17.04
N GLN A 137 -22.19 -0.60 17.03
CA GLN A 137 -20.79 -1.00 17.16
C GLN A 137 -19.95 -0.54 15.97
N ILE A 138 -20.45 -0.64 14.73
CA ILE A 138 -19.70 -0.15 13.56
C ILE A 138 -19.45 1.36 13.65
N LEU A 139 -20.46 2.16 14.05
CA LEU A 139 -20.34 3.61 14.23
C LEU A 139 -19.33 3.99 15.32
N VAL A 140 -19.18 3.17 16.36
CA VAL A 140 -18.15 3.39 17.40
C VAL A 140 -16.77 3.10 16.82
N LEU A 141 -16.61 2.01 16.08
CA LEU A 141 -15.34 1.62 15.46
C LEU A 141 -14.89 2.62 14.39
N GLU A 142 -15.80 3.11 13.55
CA GLU A 142 -15.54 4.16 12.56
C GLU A 142 -15.06 5.45 13.23
N ARG A 143 -15.74 5.92 14.29
CA ARG A 143 -15.30 7.10 15.05
C ARG A 143 -13.94 6.92 15.70
N ASN A 144 -13.66 5.74 16.24
CA ASN A 144 -12.36 5.43 16.83
C ASN A 144 -11.24 5.43 15.77
N PHE A 145 -11.52 4.86 14.60
CA PHE A 145 -10.60 4.88 13.46
C PHE A 145 -10.33 6.31 12.99
N GLU A 146 -11.37 7.11 12.77
CA GLU A 146 -11.22 8.49 12.31
C GLU A 146 -10.50 9.36 13.33
N GLY A 147 -10.75 9.15 14.63
CA GLY A 147 -10.00 9.81 15.71
C GLY A 147 -8.51 9.47 15.69
N ALA A 148 -8.17 8.20 15.51
CA ALA A 148 -6.77 7.77 15.39
C ALA A 148 -6.10 8.31 14.13
N ARG A 149 -6.79 8.23 12.98
CA ARG A 149 -6.33 8.75 11.69
C ARG A 149 -6.01 10.25 11.78
N LYS A 150 -6.90 11.06 12.36
CA LYS A 150 -6.65 12.50 12.56
C LYS A 150 -5.45 12.77 13.47
N ALA A 151 -5.24 11.96 14.50
CA ALA A 151 -4.08 12.10 15.37
C ALA A 151 -2.77 11.79 14.63
N GLU A 152 -2.76 10.75 13.77
CA GLU A 152 -1.63 10.46 12.88
C GLU A 152 -1.39 11.59 11.88
N GLU A 153 -2.44 12.13 11.26
CA GLU A 153 -2.35 13.25 10.32
C GLU A 153 -1.77 14.49 11.01
N GLU A 154 -2.28 14.86 12.18
CA GLU A 154 -1.76 15.98 12.96
C GLU A 154 -0.29 15.78 13.33
N ARG A 155 0.08 14.56 13.73
CA ARG A 155 1.46 14.20 14.06
C ARG A 155 2.38 14.39 12.85
N TRP A 156 1.96 13.95 11.66
CA TRP A 156 2.67 14.16 10.41
C TRP A 156 2.80 15.64 10.05
N LEU A 157 1.73 16.43 10.15
CA LEU A 157 1.77 17.86 9.85
C LEU A 157 2.70 18.63 10.81
N GLN A 158 2.79 18.21 12.09
CA GLN A 158 3.73 18.77 13.06
C GLN A 158 5.19 18.48 12.67
N GLU A 159 5.49 17.29 12.15
CA GLU A 159 6.82 16.96 11.61
C GLU A 159 7.20 17.85 10.43
N LEU A 160 6.25 18.17 9.55
CA LEU A 160 6.52 19.00 8.37
C LEU A 160 6.80 20.47 8.71
N GLY A 161 6.30 20.97 9.85
CA GLY A 161 6.52 22.35 10.29
C GLY A 161 6.04 23.37 9.27
N GLU A 162 6.96 24.21 8.77
CA GLU A 162 6.68 25.22 7.73
C GLU A 162 6.21 24.59 6.41
N ASN A 163 6.56 23.33 6.14
CA ASN A 163 6.18 22.61 4.93
C ASN A 163 4.82 21.90 5.01
N ARG A 164 4.04 22.13 6.07
CA ARG A 164 2.72 21.47 6.26
C ARG A 164 1.73 21.70 5.11
N ASN A 165 1.86 22.81 4.39
CA ASN A 165 0.99 23.15 3.25
C ASN A 165 1.58 22.73 1.90
N ALA A 166 2.73 22.04 1.90
CA ALA A 166 3.34 21.56 0.67
C ALA A 166 2.45 20.50 0.02
N ARG A 167 2.49 20.41 -1.30
CA ARG A 167 1.79 19.37 -2.07
C ARG A 167 2.07 17.96 -1.54
N ASN A 168 3.29 17.70 -1.08
CA ASN A 168 3.70 16.42 -0.50
C ASN A 168 2.92 16.05 0.76
N ALA A 169 2.49 17.03 1.57
CA ALA A 169 1.66 16.79 2.75
C ALA A 169 0.30 16.21 2.35
N MET A 170 -0.36 16.82 1.35
CA MET A 170 -1.63 16.34 0.82
C MET A 170 -1.49 14.94 0.20
N ILE A 171 -0.43 14.71 -0.58
CA ILE A 171 -0.15 13.40 -1.18
C ILE A 171 0.06 12.33 -0.10
N HIS A 172 0.67 12.67 1.04
CA HIS A 172 0.84 11.71 2.14
C HIS A 172 -0.51 11.28 2.72
N VAL A 173 -1.41 12.24 3.01
CA VAL A 173 -2.75 11.94 3.53
C VAL A 173 -3.56 11.10 2.54
N GLU A 174 -3.47 11.40 1.24
CA GLU A 174 -4.21 10.67 0.21
C GLU A 174 -3.66 9.27 -0.08
N LYS A 175 -2.33 9.09 -0.06
CA LYS A 175 -1.69 7.86 -0.55
C LYS A 175 -1.10 6.96 0.54
N CYS A 176 -0.59 7.54 1.62
CA CYS A 176 0.19 6.80 2.64
C CYS A 176 -0.65 6.44 3.87
N MET A 177 -1.62 7.28 4.21
CA MET A 177 -2.49 7.06 5.35
C MET A 177 -3.64 6.11 4.97
N THR A 178 -4.09 5.32 5.93
CA THR A 178 -5.32 4.55 5.80
C THR A 178 -6.53 5.48 5.71
N SER A 179 -7.52 5.15 4.89
CA SER A 179 -8.78 5.89 4.77
C SER A 179 -9.97 5.03 5.20
N GLU A 180 -11.15 5.62 5.36
CA GLU A 180 -12.37 4.84 5.64
C GLU A 180 -12.69 3.84 4.52
N SER A 181 -12.35 4.17 3.28
CA SER A 181 -12.50 3.28 2.12
C SER A 181 -11.42 2.20 2.05
N LEU A 182 -10.25 2.44 2.65
CA LEU A 182 -9.09 1.57 2.65
C LEU A 182 -8.51 1.47 4.07
N LEU A 183 -9.04 0.51 4.83
CA LEU A 183 -8.63 0.18 6.20
C LEU A 183 -7.27 -0.53 6.30
N GLU A 184 -6.53 -0.54 5.20
CA GLU A 184 -5.18 -1.07 5.08
C GLU A 184 -4.35 0.01 4.37
N ARG A 185 -3.06 0.11 4.70
CA ARG A 185 -2.20 1.12 4.08
C ARG A 185 -2.04 0.81 2.59
N GLY A 186 -2.14 1.86 1.77
CA GLY A 186 -1.90 1.74 0.33
C GLY A 186 -0.47 1.28 0.03
N SER A 187 -0.30 0.55 -1.07
CA SER A 187 1.04 0.14 -1.56
C SER A 187 1.82 1.32 -2.15
N SER A 188 1.14 2.39 -2.56
CA SER A 188 1.78 3.58 -3.12
C SER A 188 2.19 4.56 -2.01
N CYS A 189 3.49 4.69 -1.77
CA CYS A 189 4.03 5.69 -0.87
C CYS A 189 4.24 7.05 -1.58
N CYS A 190 4.16 8.16 -0.84
CA CYS A 190 4.61 9.47 -1.31
C CYS A 190 6.14 9.48 -1.41
N GLU A 191 6.68 10.42 -2.19
CA GLU A 191 8.12 10.60 -2.41
C GLU A 191 8.92 10.59 -1.11
N ASP A 192 8.41 11.28 -0.09
CA ASP A 192 9.03 11.39 1.23
C ASP A 192 9.10 10.04 1.97
N CYS A 193 8.03 9.23 1.91
CA CYS A 193 8.00 7.89 2.48
C CYS A 193 8.86 6.90 1.67
N GLN A 194 8.93 7.06 0.34
CA GLN A 194 9.82 6.26 -0.51
C GLN A 194 11.28 6.55 -0.19
N TYR A 195 11.62 7.82 0.03
CA TYR A 195 12.97 8.21 0.42
C TYR A 195 13.37 7.64 1.78
N ASP A 196 12.51 7.77 2.80
CA ASP A 196 12.74 7.17 4.13
C ASP A 196 12.92 5.64 4.03
N SER A 197 12.13 4.96 3.20
CA SER A 197 12.25 3.51 2.98
C SER A 197 13.56 3.12 2.28
N ARG A 198 14.01 3.93 1.32
CA ARG A 198 15.29 3.72 0.63
C ARG A 198 16.47 3.89 1.57
N LEU A 199 16.44 4.89 2.46
CA LEU A 199 17.47 5.08 3.47
C LEU A 199 17.51 3.90 4.45
N ALA A 200 16.35 3.41 4.89
CA ALA A 200 16.29 2.23 5.76
C ALA A 200 16.90 0.99 5.09
N PHE A 201 16.60 0.77 3.80
CA PHE A 201 17.19 -0.32 3.03
C PHE A 201 18.73 -0.23 2.96
N PHE A 202 19.28 0.96 2.66
CA PHE A 202 20.73 1.13 2.61
C PHE A 202 21.41 0.91 3.97
N ALA A 203 20.78 1.35 5.06
CA ALA A 203 21.30 1.10 6.40
C ALA A 203 21.31 -0.40 6.75
N GLU A 204 20.29 -1.14 6.33
CA GLU A 204 20.22 -2.60 6.51
C GLU A 204 21.30 -3.32 5.69
N GLU A 205 21.49 -2.96 4.42
CA GLU A 205 22.52 -3.53 3.56
C GLU A 205 23.93 -3.26 4.12
N GLU A 206 24.18 -2.05 4.64
CA GLU A 206 25.46 -1.71 5.28
C GLU A 206 25.71 -2.60 6.51
N GLU A 207 24.69 -2.79 7.35
CA GLU A 207 24.82 -3.66 8.54
C GLU A 207 25.03 -5.13 8.14
N GLN A 208 24.31 -5.63 7.13
CA GLN A 208 24.53 -6.97 6.61
C GLN A 208 25.95 -7.14 6.04
N ALA A 209 26.48 -6.13 5.34
CA ALA A 209 27.84 -6.13 4.83
C ALA A 209 28.87 -6.17 5.97
N ARG A 210 28.66 -5.39 7.04
CA ARG A 210 29.51 -5.42 8.24
C ARG A 210 29.49 -6.79 8.92
N LEU A 211 28.30 -7.39 9.05
CA LEU A 211 28.16 -8.72 9.62
C LEU A 211 28.89 -9.77 8.77
N ARG A 212 28.74 -9.76 7.44
CA ARG A 212 29.47 -10.69 6.54
C ARG A 212 30.99 -10.53 6.68
N ALA A 213 31.49 -9.30 6.70
CA ALA A 213 32.91 -9.00 6.87
C ALA A 213 33.47 -9.43 8.25
N ALA A 214 32.63 -9.63 9.26
CA ALA A 214 33.04 -10.11 10.57
C ALA A 214 33.16 -11.65 10.66
N TYR A 215 32.66 -12.38 9.66
CA TYR A 215 32.74 -13.84 9.56
C TYR A 215 33.77 -14.33 8.52
N ASP A 216 34.45 -13.41 7.82
CA ASP A 216 35.58 -13.66 6.91
C ASP A 216 36.93 -13.46 7.63
#